data_AF-A0A351SM90-F1
#
_entry.id   AF-A0A351SM90-F1
#
_cell.length_a   1.000
_cell.length_b   1.000
_cell.length_c   1.000
_cell.angle_alpha   90.00
_cell.angle_beta   90.00
_cell.angle_gamma   90.00
#
_symmetry.space_group_name_H-M   'P 1'
#
loop_
_entity.id
_entity.type
_entity.pdbx_description
1 polymer ?
#
loop_
_entity_poly.entity_id
_entity_poly.type
_entity_poly.pdbx_seq_one_letter_code
_entity_poly.pdbx_strand_id
1 'polypeptide(L)'
;MIKSKKMIIMLIVSVAIIAAIIVLIIINAKKDILSPGVPIMEIAPDILVDAEKEKLGVPLETEIQALKRGESGEVLIYKTIESEEDLVGNPAAIKPISPNQGENVE
;
A
#
# COMPACT_ATOMS: atom_id res chain seq x y z
N MET A 1 -67.11 -8.53 -6.05
CA MET A 1 -65.94 -8.65 -5.14
C MET A 1 -64.65 -9.18 -5.78
N ILE A 2 -64.64 -9.74 -7.00
CA ILE A 2 -63.41 -10.28 -7.61
C ILE A 2 -62.52 -9.18 -8.23
N LYS A 3 -63.10 -8.06 -8.69
CA LYS A 3 -62.34 -6.93 -9.27
C LYS A 3 -61.43 -6.23 -8.25
N SER A 4 -61.89 -6.03 -7.01
CA SER A 4 -61.08 -5.45 -5.93
C SER A 4 -59.96 -6.37 -5.46
N LYS A 5 -60.17 -7.69 -5.43
CA LYS A 5 -59.12 -8.67 -5.11
C LYS A 5 -58.00 -8.68 -6.15
N LYS A 6 -58.32 -8.62 -7.44
CA LYS A 6 -57.32 -8.51 -8.52
C LYS A 6 -56.52 -7.21 -8.45
N MET A 7 -57.17 -6.10 -8.09
CA MET A 7 -56.53 -4.80 -7.91
C MET A 7 -55.56 -4.79 -6.72
N ILE A 8 -55.93 -5.42 -5.60
CA ILE A 8 -55.07 -5.57 -4.42
C ILE A 8 -53.86 -6.48 -4.75
N ILE A 9 -54.08 -7.60 -5.43
CA ILE A 9 -53.00 -8.49 -5.86
C ILE A 9 -52.03 -7.77 -6.80
N MET A 10 -52.55 -6.98 -7.75
CA MET A 10 -51.72 -6.20 -8.68
C MET A 10 -50.87 -5.15 -7.96
N LEU A 11 -51.41 -4.51 -6.92
CA LEU A 11 -50.67 -3.56 -6.09
C LEU A 11 -49.54 -4.24 -5.30
N ILE A 12 -49.82 -5.40 -4.68
CA ILE A 12 -48.81 -6.19 -3.95
C ILE A 12 -47.67 -6.62 -4.89
N VAL A 13 -48.00 -7.09 -6.09
CA VAL A 13 -47.01 -7.49 -7.10
C VAL A 13 -46.16 -6.29 -7.53
N SER A 14 -46.78 -5.12 -7.74
CA SER A 14 -46.04 -3.90 -8.10
C SER A 14 -45.06 -3.47 -7.00
N VAL A 15 -45.46 -3.55 -5.74
CA VAL A 15 -44.57 -3.21 -4.60
C VAL A 15 -43.43 -4.21 -4.49
N ALA A 16 -43.69 -5.50 -4.67
CA ALA A 16 -42.66 -6.55 -4.66
C ALA A 16 -41.62 -6.35 -5.76
N ILE A 17 -42.04 -5.94 -6.96
CA ILE A 17 -41.12 -5.64 -8.07
C ILE A 17 -40.22 -4.44 -7.74
N ILE A 18 -40.78 -3.37 -7.18
CA ILE A 18 -40.01 -2.18 -6.77
C ILE A 18 -38.98 -2.56 -5.70
N ALA A 19 -39.36 -3.38 -4.70
CA ALA A 19 -38.45 -3.86 -3.68
C ALA A 19 -37.31 -4.70 -4.27
N ALA A 20 -37.59 -5.57 -5.24
CA ALA A 20 -36.57 -6.38 -5.93
C ALA A 20 -35.57 -5.51 -6.69
N ILE A 21 -36.03 -4.45 -7.36
CA ILE A 21 -35.17 -3.49 -8.07
C ILE A 21 -34.24 -2.76 -7.09
N ILE A 22 -34.77 -2.30 -5.95
CA ILE A 22 -33.97 -1.63 -4.91
C ILE A 22 -32.86 -2.56 -4.38
N VAL A 23 -33.18 -3.82 -4.09
CA VAL A 23 -32.19 -4.82 -3.65
C VAL A 23 -31.09 -5.01 -4.70
N LEU A 24 -31.45 -5.08 -5.98
CA LEU A 24 -30.51 -5.28 -7.08
C LEU A 24 -29.57 -4.07 -7.27
N ILE A 25 -30.10 -2.85 -7.11
CA ILE A 25 -29.30 -1.62 -7.09
C ILE A 25 -28.31 -1.62 -5.91
N ILE A 26 -28.75 -2.00 -4.71
CA ILE A 26 -27.89 -2.04 -3.51
C ILE A 26 -26.76 -3.08 -3.66
N ILE A 27 -27.07 -4.25 -4.23
CA ILE A 27 -26.06 -5.31 -4.46
C ILE A 27 -25.01 -4.85 -5.47
N ASN A 28 -25.43 -4.22 -6.57
CA ASN A 28 -24.49 -3.71 -7.57
C ASN A 28 -23.69 -2.52 -7.05
N ALA A 29 -24.31 -1.60 -6.30
CA ALA A 29 -23.62 -0.49 -5.67
C ALA A 29 -22.55 -0.95 -4.66
N LYS A 30 -22.74 -2.09 -3.99
CA LYS A 30 -21.73 -2.68 -3.09
C LYS A 30 -20.54 -3.31 -3.82
N LYS A 31 -20.69 -3.73 -5.08
CA LYS A 31 -19.59 -4.32 -5.86
C LYS A 31 -18.51 -3.29 -6.22
N ASP A 32 -18.89 -2.03 -6.41
CA ASP A 32 -17.94 -0.94 -6.71
C ASP A 32 -17.20 -0.38 -5.48
N ILE A 33 -17.53 -0.84 -4.26
CA ILE A 33 -16.86 -0.44 -3.00
C ILE A 33 -15.84 -1.48 -2.56
N LEU A 34 -15.69 -2.59 -3.28
CA LEU A 34 -14.50 -3.43 -3.19
C LEU A 34 -13.40 -2.69 -3.94
N SER A 35 -12.83 -1.71 -3.24
CA SER A 35 -11.67 -0.94 -3.65
C SER A 35 -10.73 -1.84 -4.45
N PRO A 36 -10.42 -1.54 -5.72
CA PRO A 36 -9.32 -2.23 -6.38
C PRO A 36 -8.14 -2.03 -5.42
N GLY A 37 -7.59 -3.14 -4.93
CA GLY A 37 -6.50 -3.12 -3.98
C GLY A 37 -5.48 -2.11 -4.50
N VAL A 38 -5.13 -1.13 -3.67
CA VAL A 38 -4.07 -0.18 -4.01
C VAL A 38 -2.92 -1.03 -4.53
N PRO A 39 -2.47 -0.86 -5.79
CA PRO A 39 -1.34 -1.62 -6.27
C PRO A 39 -0.24 -1.35 -5.26
N ILE A 40 0.20 -2.41 -4.58
CA ILE A 40 1.39 -2.35 -3.74
C ILE A 40 2.48 -2.06 -4.76
N MET A 41 2.83 -0.79 -4.91
CA MET A 41 3.91 -0.36 -5.76
C MET A 41 5.13 -1.03 -5.14
N GLU A 42 5.64 -2.09 -5.77
CA GLU A 42 6.91 -2.68 -5.39
C GLU A 42 7.94 -1.57 -5.56
N ILE A 43 8.35 -0.99 -4.43
CA ILE A 43 9.42 -0.01 -4.40
C ILE A 43 10.69 -0.82 -4.64
N ALA A 44 11.19 -0.77 -5.87
CA ALA A 44 12.47 -1.37 -6.20
C ALA A 44 13.57 -0.73 -5.31
N PRO A 45 14.54 -1.52 -4.83
CA PRO A 45 15.65 -0.98 -4.06
C PRO A 45 16.44 0.03 -4.90
N ASP A 46 16.71 1.19 -4.30
CA ASP A 46 17.49 2.26 -4.91
C ASP A 46 18.99 1.97 -4.75
N ILE A 47 19.61 1.41 -5.79
CA ILE A 47 21.02 1.04 -5.81
C ILE A 47 21.85 2.23 -6.28
N LEU A 48 22.94 2.53 -5.56
CA LEU A 48 23.86 3.60 -5.93
C LEU A 48 24.52 3.33 -7.26
N VAL A 49 24.53 4.36 -8.12
CA VAL A 49 25.28 4.34 -9.38
C VAL A 49 26.76 4.66 -9.15
N ASP A 50 27.62 4.28 -10.09
CA ASP A 50 29.08 4.44 -9.96
C ASP A 50 29.51 5.88 -9.64
N ALA A 51 28.87 6.88 -10.24
CA ALA A 51 29.16 8.29 -9.97
C ALA A 51 28.84 8.72 -8.52
N GLU A 52 27.89 8.05 -7.85
CA GLU A 52 27.58 8.27 -6.44
C GLU A 52 28.59 7.54 -5.55
N LYS A 53 29.01 6.34 -5.95
CA LYS A 53 30.06 5.58 -5.26
C LYS A 53 31.39 6.32 -5.27
N GLU A 54 31.78 6.90 -6.41
CA GLU A 54 32.98 7.72 -6.52
C GLU A 54 32.95 8.94 -5.58
N LYS A 55 31.79 9.61 -5.46
CA LYS A 55 31.61 10.74 -4.53
C LYS A 55 31.72 10.34 -3.07
N LEU A 56 31.31 9.12 -2.72
CA LEU A 56 31.39 8.58 -1.37
C LEU A 56 32.76 7.93 -1.07
N GLY A 57 33.63 7.78 -2.07
CA GLY A 57 34.93 7.15 -1.93
C GLY A 57 34.86 5.65 -1.65
N VAL A 58 33.78 4.99 -2.09
CA VAL A 58 33.58 3.54 -1.92
C VAL A 58 33.95 2.78 -3.21
N PRO A 59 34.44 1.54 -3.12
CA PRO A 59 34.80 0.75 -4.30
C PRO A 59 33.62 0.52 -5.25
N LEU A 60 33.88 0.53 -6.56
CA LEU A 60 32.82 0.38 -7.57
C LEU A 60 32.22 -1.03 -7.57
N GLU A 61 33.00 -2.05 -7.23
CA GLU A 61 32.52 -3.43 -7.08
C GLU A 61 31.54 -3.62 -5.91
N THR A 62 31.45 -2.66 -4.98
CA THR A 62 30.55 -2.79 -3.83
C THR A 62 29.12 -2.45 -4.24
N GLU A 63 28.17 -3.34 -3.98
CA GLU A 63 26.75 -3.04 -4.10
C GLU A 63 26.27 -2.29 -2.87
N ILE A 64 25.60 -1.16 -3.08
CA ILE A 64 25.15 -0.28 -2.00
C ILE A 64 23.74 0.18 -2.32
N GLN A 65 22.85 0.08 -1.34
CA GLN A 65 21.49 0.61 -1.40
C GLN A 65 21.40 1.95 -0.66
N ALA A 66 20.80 2.95 -1.29
CA ALA A 66 20.35 4.16 -0.62
C ALA A 66 19.09 3.83 0.20
N LEU A 67 19.17 4.02 1.52
CA LEU A 67 18.02 3.87 2.41
C LEU A 67 17.27 5.18 2.62
N LYS A 68 18.00 6.31 2.54
CA LYS A 68 17.43 7.64 2.66
C LYS A 68 18.20 8.63 1.83
N ARG A 69 17.49 9.46 1.07
CA ARG A 69 18.02 10.63 0.37
C ARG A 69 17.54 11.93 1.03
N GLY A 70 18.33 12.98 0.92
CA GLY A 70 17.95 14.33 1.30
C GLY A 70 17.15 15.02 0.21
N GLU A 71 16.71 16.25 0.49
CA GLU A 71 15.88 17.02 -0.45
C GLU A 71 16.62 17.39 -1.74
N SER A 72 17.97 17.42 -1.72
CA SER A 72 18.78 17.68 -2.91
C SER A 72 19.16 16.40 -3.67
N GLY A 73 18.68 15.24 -3.21
CA GLY A 73 18.98 13.93 -3.79
C GLY A 73 20.27 13.28 -3.26
N GLU A 74 20.95 13.90 -2.30
CA GLU A 74 22.14 13.36 -1.66
C GLU A 74 21.81 12.12 -0.81
N VAL A 75 22.68 11.11 -0.82
CA VAL A 75 22.49 9.91 -0.01
C VAL A 75 22.83 10.23 1.45
N LEU A 76 21.83 10.17 2.33
CA LEU A 76 21.97 10.44 3.77
C LEU A 76 22.24 9.18 4.58
N ILE A 77 21.60 8.06 4.18
CA ILE A 77 21.77 6.76 4.82
C ILE A 77 21.87 5.71 3.72
N TYR A 78 22.88 4.87 3.81
CA TYR A 78 23.10 3.76 2.89
C TYR A 78 23.41 2.47 3.65
N LYS A 79 23.23 1.34 2.97
CA LYS A 79 23.64 0.00 3.44
C LYS A 79 24.39 -0.71 2.33
N THR A 80 25.52 -1.33 2.67
CA THR A 80 26.23 -2.25 1.78
C THR A 80 25.47 -3.57 1.67
N ILE A 81 25.37 -4.08 0.45
CA ILE A 81 24.69 -5.34 0.14
C ILE A 81 25.77 -6.40 -0.06
N GLU A 82 25.77 -7.42 0.78
CA GLU A 82 26.64 -8.60 0.59
C GLU A 82 25.86 -9.76 -0.05
N SER A 83 24.54 -9.76 0.10
CA SER A 83 23.62 -10.78 -0.43
C SER A 83 22.23 -10.21 -0.70
N GLU A 84 21.40 -10.91 -1.49
CA GLU A 84 20.01 -10.47 -1.77
C GLU A 84 19.17 -10.30 -0.50
N GLU A 85 19.49 -11.03 0.58
CA GLU A 85 18.82 -10.94 1.88
C GLU A 85 19.07 -9.61 2.58
N ASP A 86 20.14 -8.90 2.20
CA ASP A 86 20.47 -7.59 2.74
C ASP A 86 19.63 -6.46 2.17
N LEU A 87 18.93 -6.70 1.05
CA LEU A 87 18.12 -5.72 0.37
C LEU A 87 16.93 -5.32 1.23
N VAL A 88 16.80 -4.01 1.43
CA VAL A 88 15.67 -3.43 2.14
C VAL A 88 14.60 -3.07 1.14
N GLY A 89 13.56 -3.89 1.03
CA GLY A 89 12.44 -3.62 0.11
C GLY A 89 11.60 -2.39 0.48
N ASN A 90 11.57 -1.99 1.76
CA ASN A 90 10.89 -0.77 2.19
C ASN A 90 11.77 0.09 3.11
N PRO A 91 12.67 0.91 2.54
CA PRO A 91 13.57 1.75 3.33
C PRO A 91 12.84 2.76 4.23
N ALA A 92 11.65 3.21 3.83
CA ALA A 92 10.84 4.14 4.61
C ALA A 92 10.29 3.53 5.91
N ALA A 93 10.27 2.20 6.03
CA ALA A 93 9.86 1.50 7.25
C ALA A 93 10.97 1.41 8.30
N ILE A 94 12.23 1.71 7.94
CA ILE A 94 13.35 1.66 8.89
C ILE A 94 13.24 2.82 9.88
N LYS A 95 13.08 2.50 11.16
CA LYS A 95 13.13 3.48 12.24
C LYS A 95 14.55 3.59 12.79
N PRO A 96 15.02 4.81 13.13
CA PRO A 96 16.26 4.96 13.88
C PRO A 96 16.18 4.18 15.19
N ILE A 97 17.22 3.43 15.52
CA ILE A 97 17.39 2.93 16.88
C ILE A 97 17.87 4.10 17.74
N SER A 98 17.10 4.45 18.77
CA SER A 98 17.64 5.29 19.84
C SER A 98 18.61 4.43 20.65
N PRO A 99 19.89 4.81 20.78
CA PRO A 99 20.78 4.08 21.66
C PRO A 99 20.18 4.11 23.07
N ASN A 100 19.99 2.93 23.66
CA ASN A 100 19.63 2.81 25.07
C ASN A 100 20.72 3.56 25.85
N GLN A 101 20.38 4.72 26.41
CA GLN A 101 21.24 5.35 27.41
C GLN A 101 21.33 4.36 28.55
N GLY A 102 22.52 3.82 28.79
CA GLY A 102 22.76 2.74 29.73
C GLY A 102 22.01 2.96 31.03
N GLU A 103 21.22 1.96 31.40
CA GLU A 103 20.73 1.77 32.75
C GLU A 103 21.96 1.77 33.67
N ASN A 104 22.16 2.87 34.38
CA ASN A 104 23.12 2.93 35.49
C ASN A 104 22.70 1.86 36.49
N VAL A 105 23.38 0.72 36.46
CA VAL A 105 23.36 -0.23 37.56
C VAL A 105 24.34 0.35 38.59
N GLU A 106 23.80 1.13 39.52
CA GLU A 106 24.48 1.58 40.73
C GLU A 106 24.56 0.44 41.76
#